data_AF-A0A920QFL2-F1
#
_entry.id   AF-A0A920QFL2-F1
#
_cell.length_a   1.000
_cell.length_b   1.000
_cell.length_c   1.000
_cell.angle_alpha   90.00
_cell.angle_beta   90.00
_cell.angle_gamma   90.00
#
_symmetry.space_group_name_H-M   'P 1'
#
loop_
_entity.id
_entity.type
_entity.pdbx_description
1 polymer ?
#
loop_
_entity_poly.entity_id
_entity_poly.type
_entity_poly.pdbx_seq_one_letter_code
_entity_poly.pdbx_strand_id
1 'polypeptide(L)'
;MVSAEGEEYLMFSEQGKKDWETILLHRARELKTGGQLVFLNFCRDGNGKYLGNTTGVNIFGNFAQNWKDFFEQGRINFNEYQRMTLPQYYNTVEEFSAP
;
A
#
# COMPACT_ATOMS: atom_id res chain seq x y z
N MET A 1 -0.78 1.40 -4.98
CA MET A 1 -0.76 2.71 -4.31
C MET A 1 -2.18 3.24 -4.26
N VAL A 2 -2.56 3.86 -3.14
CA VAL A 2 -3.82 4.61 -3.05
C VAL A 2 -3.80 5.72 -4.10
N SER A 3 -4.90 5.88 -4.85
CA SER A 3 -5.06 6.87 -5.93
C SER A 3 -4.20 6.65 -7.18
N ALA A 4 -3.41 5.56 -7.27
CA ALA A 4 -2.87 5.15 -8.57
C ALA A 4 -3.99 4.63 -9.47
N GLU A 5 -3.86 4.90 -10.76
CA GLU A 5 -4.82 4.50 -11.79
C GLU A 5 -4.09 3.77 -12.92
N GLY A 6 -4.84 3.05 -13.76
CA GLY A 6 -4.29 2.39 -14.95
C GLY A 6 -3.12 1.45 -14.64
N GLU A 7 -2.03 1.60 -15.39
CA GLU A 7 -0.85 0.73 -15.32
C GLU A 7 -0.14 0.78 -13.96
N GLU A 8 -0.02 1.97 -13.35
CA GLU A 8 0.62 2.12 -12.05
C GLU A 8 -0.14 1.33 -10.98
N TYR A 9 -1.47 1.39 -11.00
CA TYR A 9 -2.30 0.60 -10.09
C TYR A 9 -2.02 -0.89 -10.22
N LEU A 10 -1.96 -1.40 -11.46
CA LEU A 10 -1.70 -2.81 -11.75
C LEU A 10 -0.32 -3.23 -11.23
N MET A 11 0.72 -2.42 -11.46
CA MET A 11 2.07 -2.72 -10.96
C MET A 11 2.11 -2.83 -9.43
N PHE A 12 1.44 -1.93 -8.71
CA PHE A 12 1.34 -2.01 -7.26
C PHE A 12 0.52 -3.20 -6.77
N SER A 13 -0.57 -3.53 -7.47
CA SER A 13 -1.41 -4.69 -7.14
C SER A 13 -0.65 -6.00 -7.32
N GLU A 14 0.08 -6.15 -8.43
CA GLU A 14 0.94 -7.31 -8.68
C GLU A 14 2.05 -7.43 -7.63
N GLN A 15 2.68 -6.33 -7.25
CA GLN A 15 3.69 -6.35 -6.19
C GLN A 15 3.08 -6.73 -4.84
N GLY A 16 1.93 -6.16 -4.48
CA GLY A 16 1.21 -6.50 -3.25
C GLY A 16 0.84 -7.99 -3.17
N LYS A 17 0.44 -8.58 -4.30
CA LYS A 17 0.18 -10.03 -4.41
C LYS A 17 1.45 -10.84 -4.19
N LYS A 18 2.56 -10.49 -4.84
CA LYS A 18 3.86 -11.18 -4.67
C LYS A 18 4.36 -11.12 -3.24
N ASP A 19 4.23 -9.95 -2.60
CA ASP A 19 4.64 -9.76 -1.21
C ASP A 19 3.78 -10.60 -0.27
N TRP A 20 2.47 -10.68 -0.53
CA TRP A 20 1.53 -11.51 0.24
C TRP A 20 1.83 -13.02 0.10
N GLU A 21 2.05 -13.50 -1.11
CA GLU A 21 2.44 -14.90 -1.35
C GLU A 21 3.77 -15.22 -0.65
N THR A 22 4.74 -14.32 -0.76
CA THR A 22 6.06 -14.48 -0.15
C THR A 22 5.96 -14.62 1.36
N ILE A 23 5.22 -13.75 2.05
CA ILE A 23 5.06 -13.85 3.50
C ILE A 23 4.34 -15.14 3.89
N LEU A 24 3.29 -15.55 3.18
CA LEU A 24 2.57 -16.80 3.48
C LEU A 24 3.47 -18.02 3.33
N LEU A 25 4.25 -18.11 2.24
CA LEU A 25 5.18 -19.23 2.00
C LEU A 25 6.28 -19.31 3.05
N HIS A 26 6.83 -18.18 3.49
CA HIS A 26 7.81 -18.15 4.58
C HIS A 26 7.19 -18.61 5.90
N ARG A 27 6.01 -18.09 6.25
CA ARG A 27 5.33 -18.47 7.49
C ARG A 27 4.93 -19.94 7.50
N ALA A 28 4.51 -20.51 6.37
CA ALA A 28 4.20 -21.93 6.25
C ALA A 28 5.40 -22.84 6.54
N ARG A 29 6.62 -22.42 6.20
CA ARG A 29 7.86 -23.19 6.48
C ARG A 29 8.30 -23.08 7.93
N GLU A 30 8.03 -21.95 8.57
CA GLU A 30 8.48 -21.65 9.94
C GLU A 30 7.50 -22.15 10.99
N LEU A 31 6.20 -22.19 10.66
CA LEU A 31 5.15 -22.58 11.59
C LEU A 31 5.19 -24.10 11.85
N LYS A 32 5.20 -24.48 13.13
CA LYS A 32 5.07 -25.90 13.51
C LYS A 32 3.70 -26.44 13.10
N THR A 33 3.63 -27.75 12.83
CA THR A 33 2.36 -28.44 12.59
C THR A 33 1.36 -28.15 13.72
N GLY A 34 0.16 -27.69 13.35
CA GLY A 34 -0.89 -27.29 14.30
C GLY A 34 -0.74 -25.87 14.88
N GLY A 35 0.31 -25.13 14.52
CA GLY A 35 0.47 -23.73 14.87
C GLY A 35 -0.59 -22.85 14.19
N GLN A 36 -0.85 -21.70 14.79
CA GLN A 36 -1.78 -20.70 14.27
C GLN A 36 -1.06 -19.39 14.02
N LEU A 37 -1.46 -18.69 12.97
CA LEU A 37 -0.97 -17.36 12.61
C LEU A 37 -2.17 -16.43 12.44
N VAL A 38 -2.08 -15.24 13.05
CA VAL A 38 -3.10 -14.19 12.94
C VAL A 38 -2.45 -12.96 12.33
N PHE A 39 -3.06 -12.45 11.26
CA PHE A 39 -2.64 -11.21 10.61
C PHE A 39 -3.56 -10.05 11.03
N LEU A 40 -2.95 -8.92 11.39
CA LEU A 40 -3.63 -7.65 11.65
C LEU A 40 -3.02 -6.62 10.71
N ASN A 41 -3.66 -6.37 9.57
CA ASN A 41 -3.15 -5.49 8.52
C ASN A 41 -4.14 -4.36 8.20
N PHE A 42 -3.60 -3.24 7.73
CA PHE A 42 -4.43 -2.24 7.06
C PHE A 42 -4.93 -2.80 5.73
N CYS A 43 -6.22 -2.58 5.44
CA CYS A 43 -6.88 -3.05 4.24
C CYS A 43 -7.69 -1.93 3.60
N ARG A 44 -8.18 -2.22 2.39
CA ARG A 44 -9.23 -1.43 1.75
C ARG A 44 -10.56 -2.17 1.88
N ASP A 45 -11.59 -1.47 2.37
CA ASP A 45 -12.94 -2.05 2.48
C ASP A 45 -13.66 -2.07 1.12
N GLY A 46 -14.85 -2.70 1.08
CA GLY A 46 -15.66 -2.79 -0.14
C GLY A 46 -16.19 -1.44 -0.67
N ASN A 47 -16.12 -0.36 0.12
CA ASN A 47 -16.44 1.00 -0.30
C ASN A 47 -15.18 1.78 -0.72
N GLY A 48 -14.03 1.12 -0.78
CA GLY A 48 -12.76 1.75 -1.15
C GLY A 48 -12.10 2.54 -0.02
N LYS A 49 -12.58 2.47 1.24
CA LYS A 49 -11.97 3.17 2.37
C LYS A 49 -10.73 2.43 2.85
N TYR A 50 -9.69 3.17 3.21
CA TYR A 50 -8.41 2.66 3.71
C TYR A 50 -7.86 3.60 4.81
N LEU A 51 -6.68 3.28 5.33
CA LEU A 51 -6.01 4.09 6.36
C LEU A 51 -5.87 5.55 5.92
N GLY A 52 -6.40 6.47 6.72
CA GLY A 52 -6.36 7.89 6.41
C GLY A 52 -7.33 8.32 5.31
N ASN A 53 -8.34 7.49 4.97
CA ASN A 53 -9.48 7.83 4.13
C ASN A 53 -10.84 7.35 4.66
N THR A 54 -10.97 7.25 5.97
CA THR A 54 -12.20 6.72 6.59
C THR A 54 -13.30 7.78 6.74
N THR A 55 -12.95 9.06 6.92
CA THR A 55 -13.87 10.16 7.27
C THR A 55 -13.68 11.44 6.43
N GLY A 56 -13.43 11.29 5.13
CA GLY A 56 -13.38 12.43 4.18
C GLY A 56 -12.04 13.17 4.10
N VAL A 57 -11.08 12.86 4.97
CA VAL A 57 -9.67 13.24 4.80
C VAL A 57 -8.98 12.22 3.89
N ASN A 58 -7.98 12.62 3.10
CA ASN A 58 -7.11 11.70 2.37
C ASN A 58 -5.65 12.02 2.72
N ILE A 59 -5.04 11.16 3.56
CA ILE A 59 -3.67 11.37 4.03
C ILE A 59 -2.63 11.38 2.89
N PHE A 60 -2.84 10.58 1.84
CA PHE A 60 -1.94 10.50 0.69
C PHE A 60 -2.00 11.78 -0.15
N GLY A 61 -3.20 12.37 -0.28
CA GLY A 61 -3.37 13.69 -0.89
C GLY A 61 -2.60 14.77 -0.12
N ASN A 62 -2.67 14.75 1.22
CA ASN A 62 -1.90 15.68 2.06
C ASN A 62 -0.38 15.45 1.92
N PHE A 63 0.08 14.21 1.84
CA PHE A 63 1.50 13.92 1.59
C PHE A 63 1.96 14.43 0.23
N ALA A 64 1.18 14.23 -0.83
CA ALA A 64 1.49 14.74 -2.16
C ALA A 64 1.58 16.28 -2.16
N GLN A 65 0.63 16.96 -1.49
CA GLN A 65 0.65 18.42 -1.39
C GLN A 65 1.87 18.92 -0.62
N ASN A 66 2.18 18.34 0.55
CA ASN A 66 3.35 18.74 1.33
C ASN A 66 4.66 18.51 0.56
N TRP A 67 4.75 17.41 -0.22
CA TRP A 67 5.92 17.12 -1.03
C TRP A 67 6.08 18.11 -2.19
N LYS A 68 4.97 18.51 -2.81
CA LYS A 68 4.94 19.59 -3.81
C LYS A 68 5.37 20.93 -3.20
N ASP A 69 4.90 21.27 -2.01
CA ASP A 69 5.28 22.51 -1.32
C ASP A 69 6.80 22.56 -1.06
N PHE A 70 7.43 21.43 -0.74
CA PHE A 70 8.89 21.35 -0.57
C PHE A 70 9.63 21.64 -1.88
N PHE A 71 9.13 21.14 -3.00
CA PHE A 71 9.69 21.43 -4.32
C PHE A 71 9.53 22.91 -4.69
N GLU A 72 8.32 23.47 -4.51
CA GLU A 72 8.04 24.89 -4.81
C GLU A 72 8.86 25.86 -3.95
N GLN A 73 9.19 25.47 -2.72
CA GLN A 73 10.06 26.23 -1.81
C GLN A 73 11.57 26.01 -2.09
N GLY A 74 11.94 25.22 -3.11
CA GLY A 74 13.33 24.91 -3.44
C GLY A 74 14.07 24.06 -2.40
N ARG A 75 13.33 23.35 -1.53
CA ARG A 75 13.90 22.50 -0.47
C ARG A 75 14.34 21.13 -0.99
N ILE A 76 13.72 20.69 -2.08
CA ILE A 76 14.07 19.48 -2.83
C ILE A 76 14.16 19.82 -4.32
N ASN A 77 14.96 19.07 -5.05
CA ASN A 77 15.10 19.23 -6.49
C ASN A 77 14.01 18.45 -7.25
N PHE A 78 13.93 18.67 -8.57
CA PHE A 78 12.94 18.03 -9.43
C PHE A 78 13.06 16.49 -9.45
N ASN A 79 14.27 15.94 -9.38
CA ASN A 79 14.50 14.49 -9.40
C ASN A 79 13.98 13.84 -8.11
N GLU A 80 14.24 14.46 -6.96
CA GLU A 80 13.67 14.04 -5.68
C GLU A 80 12.14 14.11 -5.70
N TYR A 81 11.58 15.21 -6.22
CA TYR A 81 10.14 15.38 -6.36
C TYR A 81 9.51 14.24 -7.18
N GLN A 82 10.04 13.99 -8.38
CA GLN A 82 9.50 13.03 -9.34
C GLN A 82 9.65 11.57 -8.89
N ARG A 83 10.74 11.22 -8.18
CA ARG A 83 11.02 9.82 -7.80
C ARG A 83 10.33 9.37 -6.52
N MET A 84 9.73 10.29 -5.78
CA MET A 84 9.04 9.96 -4.54
C MET A 84 7.84 9.08 -4.85
N THR A 85 7.80 7.92 -4.19
CA THR A 85 6.64 7.05 -4.18
C THR A 85 6.52 6.40 -2.82
N LEU A 86 5.29 6.12 -2.39
CA LEU A 86 5.03 5.37 -1.18
C LEU A 86 4.81 3.91 -1.58
N PRO A 87 5.71 2.97 -1.17
CA PRO A 87 5.61 1.56 -1.53
C PRO A 87 4.54 0.85 -0.70
N GLN A 88 3.28 1.30 -0.85
CA GLN A 88 2.15 0.80 -0.10
C GLN A 88 1.00 0.41 -1.04
N TYR A 89 0.50 -0.81 -0.83
CA TYR A 89 -0.72 -1.33 -1.42
C TYR A 89 -1.61 -1.86 -0.29
N TYR A 90 -2.89 -1.48 -0.31
CA TYR A 90 -3.87 -2.00 0.65
C TYR A 90 -4.70 -3.07 -0.04
N ASN A 91 -4.45 -4.31 0.32
CA ASN A 91 -5.24 -5.44 -0.17
C ASN A 91 -6.70 -5.29 0.29
N THR A 92 -7.63 -5.75 -0.54
CA THR A 92 -9.01 -6.01 -0.14
C THR A 92 -9.12 -7.32 0.65
N VAL A 93 -10.30 -7.58 1.20
CA VAL A 93 -10.57 -8.85 1.87
C VAL A 93 -10.43 -10.02 0.90
N GLU A 94 -10.88 -9.84 -0.35
CA GLU A 94 -10.79 -10.85 -1.42
C GLU A 94 -9.33 -11.14 -1.77
N GLU A 95 -8.49 -10.10 -1.88
CA GLU A 95 -7.06 -10.25 -2.18
C GLU A 95 -6.32 -10.98 -1.05
N PHE A 96 -6.64 -10.71 0.21
CA PHE A 96 -6.06 -11.47 1.34
C PHE A 96 -6.57 -12.91 1.42
N SER A 97 -7.76 -13.18 0.89
CA SER A 97 -8.38 -14.51 0.91
C SER A 97 -8.00 -15.36 -0.30
N ALA A 98 -7.38 -14.76 -1.31
CA ALA A 98 -6.84 -15.48 -2.45
C ALA A 98 -5.62 -16.31 -2.02
N PRO A 99 -5.45 -17.54 -2.57
CA PRO A 99 -4.30 -18.39 -2.29
C PRO A 99 -2.98 -17.78 -2.76
#